data_AF-A0A534ZTN0-F1
#
_entry.id   AF-A0A534ZTN0-F1
#
_cell.length_a   1.000
_cell.length_b   1.000
_cell.length_c   1.000
_cell.angle_alpha   90.00
_cell.angle_beta   90.00
_cell.angle_gamma   90.00
#
_symmetry.space_group_name_H-M   'P 1'
#
loop_
_entity.id
_entity.type
_entity.pdbx_description
1 polymer ?
#
loop_
_entity_poly.entity_id
_entity_poly.type
_entity_poly.pdbx_seq_one_letter_code
_entity_poly.pdbx_strand_id
1 'polypeptide(L)'
;PDLVIYLEARPEVLLRRLRKRDRDFERGITPEYLERLTEAFRDYFHRYTEAPLLVVNCSDIDFVEHGGDLADLIKEIRAMRQGVQHYIPLGSR
;
A
#
# COMPACT_ATOMS: atom_id res chain seq x y z
N PRO A 1 9.41 -9.46 -13.73
CA PRO A 1 8.35 -9.58 -12.69
C PRO A 1 7.01 -9.87 -13.35
N ASP A 2 6.23 -10.81 -12.80
CA ASP A 2 4.91 -11.18 -13.36
C ASP A 2 3.77 -10.28 -12.87
N LEU A 3 3.94 -9.66 -11.70
CA LEU A 3 3.00 -8.73 -11.08
C LEU A 3 3.75 -7.86 -10.06
N VAL A 4 3.39 -6.58 -9.98
CA VAL A 4 3.82 -5.68 -8.91
C VAL A 4 2.60 -5.25 -8.09
N ILE A 5 2.73 -5.29 -6.76
CA ILE A 5 1.69 -4.87 -5.82
C ILE A 5 2.18 -3.60 -5.12
N TYR A 6 1.51 -2.49 -5.36
CA TYR A 6 1.81 -1.20 -4.73
C TYR A 6 0.80 -0.93 -3.61
N LEU A 7 1.27 -1.02 -2.36
CA LEU A 7 0.46 -0.74 -1.17
C LEU A 7 0.53 0.75 -0.83
N GLU A 8 -0.51 1.50 -1.17
CA GLU A 8 -0.61 2.92 -0.89
C GLU A 8 -1.39 3.16 0.40
N ALA A 9 -0.95 4.10 1.23
CA ALA A 9 -1.75 4.61 2.33
C ALA A 9 -1.50 6.10 2.54
N ARG A 10 -2.45 6.80 3.15
CA ARG A 10 -2.28 8.21 3.54
C ARG A 10 -1.02 8.38 4.42
N PRO A 11 -0.20 9.43 4.22
CA PRO A 11 1.01 9.68 5.02
C PRO A 11 0.75 9.67 6.54
N GLU A 12 -0.38 10.22 6.96
CA GLU A 12 -0.83 10.22 8.37
C GLU A 12 -0.98 8.80 8.94
N VAL A 13 -1.54 7.87 8.14
CA VAL A 13 -1.72 6.46 8.51
C VAL A 13 -0.37 5.77 8.58
N LEU A 14 0.52 6.03 7.62
CA LEU A 14 1.89 5.50 7.61
C LEU A 14 2.68 5.97 8.83
N LEU A 15 2.61 7.26 9.16
CA LEU A 15 3.27 7.83 10.33
C LEU A 15 2.76 7.21 11.64
N ARG A 16 1.43 7.02 11.76
CA ARG A 16 0.83 6.33 12.91
C ARG A 16 1.34 4.89 13.03
N ARG A 17 1.49 4.15 11.91
CA ARG A 17 2.02 2.78 11.89
C ARG A 17 3.51 2.71 12.23
N LEU A 18 4.32 3.66 11.75
CA LEU A 18 5.74 3.77 12.13
C LEU A 18 5.86 3.99 13.64
N ARG A 19 5.09 4.93 14.19
CA ARG A 19 5.06 5.20 15.64
C ARG A 19 4.59 4.00 16.47
N LYS A 20 3.57 3.24 16.00
CA LYS A 20 3.09 2.03 16.68
C LYS A 20 4.16 0.93 16.74
N ARG A 21 5.03 0.81 15.74
CA ARG A 21 6.09 -0.21 15.68
C ARG A 21 7.34 0.16 16.48
N ASP A 22 7.58 1.46 16.69
CA ASP A 22 8.66 2.03 17.50
C ASP A 22 10.06 1.44 17.22
N ARG A 23 10.39 1.19 15.93
CA ARG A 23 11.71 0.68 15.55
C ARG A 23 12.72 1.82 15.59
N ASP A 24 13.92 1.55 16.11
CA ASP A 24 14.91 2.61 16.37
C ASP A 24 15.30 3.43 15.13
N PHE A 25 15.39 2.79 13.97
CA PHE A 25 15.69 3.47 12.70
C PHE A 25 14.49 4.21 12.10
N GLU A 26 13.26 3.92 12.54
CA GLU A 26 12.04 4.61 12.09
C GLU A 26 11.79 5.91 12.88
N ARG A 27 12.40 6.07 14.08
CA ARG A 27 12.20 7.24 14.95
C ARG A 27 12.64 8.57 14.30
N GLY A 28 13.61 8.52 13.39
CA GLY A 28 14.12 9.70 12.66
C GLY A 28 13.30 10.08 11.42
N ILE A 29 12.28 9.31 11.07
CA ILE A 29 11.43 9.59 9.90
C ILE A 29 10.52 10.78 10.21
N THR A 30 10.76 11.90 9.53
CA THR A 30 9.91 13.08 9.66
C THR A 30 8.65 12.97 8.78
N PRO A 31 7.55 13.65 9.14
CA PRO A 31 6.36 13.72 8.29
C PRO A 31 6.68 14.21 6.87
N GLU A 32 7.51 15.25 6.75
CA GLU A 32 7.87 15.87 5.47
C GLU A 32 8.68 14.92 4.59
N TYR A 33 9.58 14.15 5.21
CA TYR A 33 10.31 13.11 4.51
C TYR A 33 9.37 12.01 4.00
N LEU A 34 8.44 11.57 4.83
CA LEU A 34 7.48 10.53 4.48
C LEU A 34 6.53 10.97 3.36
N GLU A 35 6.09 12.23 3.38
CA GLU A 35 5.30 12.84 2.31
C GLU A 35 6.06 12.85 0.99
N ARG A 36 7.30 13.36 0.99
CA ARG A 36 8.16 13.35 -0.21
C ARG A 36 8.40 11.96 -0.75
N LEU A 37 8.62 10.98 0.14
CA LEU A 37 8.81 9.58 -0.24
C LEU A 37 7.54 9.01 -0.87
N THR A 38 6.39 9.26 -0.27
CA THR A 38 5.09 8.78 -0.75
C THR A 38 4.81 9.36 -2.15
N GLU A 39 5.04 10.65 -2.35
CA GLU A 39 4.84 11.32 -3.64
C GLU A 39 5.78 10.78 -4.71
N ALA A 40 7.07 10.60 -4.40
CA ALA A 40 8.04 10.02 -5.33
C ALA A 40 7.66 8.60 -5.78
N PHE A 41 7.15 7.78 -4.85
CA PHE A 41 6.67 6.43 -5.17
C PHE A 41 5.40 6.46 -6.02
N ARG A 42 4.45 7.34 -5.69
CA ARG A 42 3.22 7.52 -6.49
C ARG A 42 3.57 7.92 -7.93
N ASP A 43 4.46 8.89 -8.10
CA ASP A 43 4.96 9.34 -9.39
C ASP A 43 5.64 8.24 -10.20
N TYR A 44 6.43 7.41 -9.52
CA TYR A 44 7.07 6.26 -10.14
C TYR A 44 6.03 5.25 -10.63
N PHE A 45 5.08 4.85 -9.78
CA PHE A 45 4.09 3.83 -10.11
C PHE A 45 3.01 4.31 -11.09
N HIS A 46 2.72 5.61 -11.15
CA HIS A 46 1.85 6.17 -12.19
C HIS A 46 2.42 5.93 -13.60
N ARG A 47 3.75 5.96 -13.76
CA ARG A 47 4.42 5.74 -15.05
C ARG A 47 4.91 4.31 -15.25
N TYR A 48 4.60 3.41 -14.32
CA TYR A 48 5.10 2.04 -14.35
C TYR A 48 4.39 1.19 -15.39
N THR A 49 5.15 0.62 -16.31
CA THR A 49 4.63 -0.19 -17.44
C THR A 49 5.36 -1.52 -17.63
N GLU A 50 6.34 -1.83 -16.78
CA GLU A 50 7.21 -3.01 -16.94
C GLU A 50 6.52 -4.33 -16.56
N ALA A 51 5.47 -4.27 -15.76
CA ALA A 51 4.66 -5.42 -15.36
C ALA A 51 3.23 -4.98 -15.02
N PRO A 52 2.26 -5.91 -14.97
CA PRO A 52 0.97 -5.64 -14.37
C PRO A 52 1.11 -5.03 -12.98
N LEU A 53 0.30 -4.01 -12.68
CA LEU A 53 0.37 -3.25 -11.44
C LEU A 53 -0.98 -3.32 -10.72
N LEU A 54 -0.97 -3.84 -9.50
CA LEU A 54 -2.09 -3.79 -8.58
C LEU A 54 -1.83 -2.73 -7.51
N VAL A 55 -2.58 -1.63 -7.56
CA VAL A 55 -2.54 -0.56 -6.56
C VAL A 55 -3.58 -0.87 -5.49
N VAL A 56 -3.14 -1.03 -4.24
CA VAL A 56 -4.01 -1.36 -3.10
C VAL A 56 -4.02 -0.20 -2.13
N ASN A 57 -5.21 0.35 -1.85
CA ASN A 57 -5.33 1.38 -0.81
C ASN A 57 -5.50 0.73 0.57
N CYS A 58 -4.47 0.86 1.39
CA CYS A 58 -4.38 0.27 2.73
C CYS A 58 -4.70 1.27 3.85
N SER A 59 -5.34 2.41 3.54
CA SER A 59 -5.52 3.50 4.50
C SER A 59 -6.53 3.19 5.60
N ASP A 60 -7.57 2.42 5.28
CA ASP A 60 -8.72 2.16 6.16
C ASP A 60 -8.85 0.68 6.56
N ILE A 61 -7.80 -0.10 6.32
CA ILE A 61 -7.79 -1.54 6.57
C ILE A 61 -6.54 -1.99 7.32
N ASP A 62 -6.69 -3.06 8.07
CA ASP A 62 -5.63 -3.68 8.84
C ASP A 62 -5.54 -5.17 8.49
N PHE A 63 -4.81 -5.47 7.41
CA PHE A 63 -4.53 -6.85 6.96
C PHE A 63 -3.80 -7.70 8.01
N VAL A 64 -3.20 -7.08 9.03
CA VAL A 64 -2.48 -7.78 10.09
C VAL A 64 -3.46 -8.32 11.12
N GLU A 65 -4.50 -7.56 11.45
CA GLU A 65 -5.48 -7.91 12.48
C GLU A 65 -6.74 -8.59 11.90
N HIS A 66 -7.07 -8.37 10.61
CA HIS A 66 -8.28 -8.89 9.97
C HIS A 66 -7.95 -9.85 8.82
N GLY A 67 -7.99 -11.15 9.10
CA GLY A 67 -7.69 -12.20 8.11
C GLY A 67 -8.65 -12.24 6.91
N GLY A 68 -9.86 -11.68 7.02
CA GLY A 68 -10.82 -11.57 5.92
C GLY A 68 -10.33 -10.66 4.79
N ASP A 69 -9.81 -9.48 5.14
CA ASP A 69 -9.28 -8.51 4.17
C ASP A 69 -8.11 -9.09 3.36
N LEU A 70 -7.30 -9.97 3.98
CA LEU A 70 -6.21 -10.67 3.29
C LEU A 70 -6.74 -11.68 2.26
N ALA A 71 -7.80 -12.42 2.60
CA ALA A 71 -8.38 -13.39 1.67
C ALA A 71 -8.94 -12.70 0.41
N ASP A 72 -9.59 -11.56 0.58
CA ASP A 72 -10.09 -10.75 -0.53
C ASP A 72 -8.94 -10.19 -1.37
N LEU A 73 -7.88 -9.67 -0.74
CA LEU A 73 -6.69 -9.23 -1.47
C LEU A 73 -6.06 -10.37 -2.28
N ILE A 74 -5.96 -11.58 -1.72
CA ILE A 74 -5.42 -12.75 -2.44
C ILE A 74 -6.29 -13.10 -3.65
N LYS A 75 -7.61 -12.97 -3.53
CA LYS A 75 -8.54 -13.18 -4.64
C LYS A 75 -8.30 -12.17 -5.76
N GLU A 76 -8.10 -10.89 -5.43
CA GLU A 76 -7.79 -9.84 -6.41
C GLU A 76 -6.42 -10.07 -7.08
N ILE A 77 -5.40 -10.47 -6.31
CA ILE A 77 -4.08 -10.83 -6.85
C ILE A 77 -4.21 -11.98 -7.87
N ARG A 78 -5.05 -12.99 -7.59
CA ARG A 78 -5.28 -14.11 -8.51
C ARG A 78 -6.11 -13.74 -9.74
N ALA A 79 -6.97 -12.74 -9.63
CA ALA A 79 -7.82 -12.23 -10.72
C ALA A 79 -7.09 -11.21 -11.60
N MET A 80 -5.86 -10.84 -11.23
CA MET A 80 -5.13 -9.74 -11.85
C MET A 80 -4.83 -10.01 -13.33
N ARG A 81 -5.03 -9.00 -14.17
CA ARG A 81 -4.85 -9.07 -15.63
C ARG A 81 -3.74 -8.12 -16.08
N GLN A 82 -3.51 -7.95 -17.38
CA GLN A 82 -2.54 -6.95 -17.82
C GLN A 82 -2.99 -5.50 -17.49
N GLY A 83 -2.03 -4.60 -17.32
CA GLY A 83 -2.27 -3.17 -17.08
C GLY A 83 -2.28 -2.80 -15.60
N VAL A 84 -2.98 -1.71 -15.27
CA VAL A 84 -3.08 -1.17 -13.91
C VAL A 84 -4.49 -1.44 -13.36
N GLN A 85 -4.56 -2.03 -12.17
CA GLN A 85 -5.82 -2.21 -11.43
C GLN A 85 -5.72 -1.54 -10.07
N HIS A 86 -6.83 -0.94 -9.64
CA HIS A 86 -6.95 -0.31 -8.32
C HIS A 86 -7.90 -1.15 -7.46
N TYR A 87 -7.43 -1.57 -6.30
CA TYR A 87 -8.21 -2.24 -5.28
C TYR A 87 -8.34 -1.34 -4.05
N ILE A 88 -9.59 -0.99 -3.73
CA ILE A 88 -9.94 -0.29 -2.50
C ILE A 88 -10.74 -1.29 -1.67
N PRO A 89 -10.13 -1.90 -0.64
CA PRO A 89 -10.83 -2.83 0.21
C PRO A 89 -11.95 -2.10 0.95
N LEU A 90 -13.14 -2.66 0.87
CA LEU A 90 -14.28 -2.25 1.66
C LEU A 90 -14.01 -2.78 3.07
N GLY A 91 -13.29 -2.00 3.88
CA GLY A 91 -12.86 -2.45 5.21
C GLY A 91 -13.99 -3.14 5.97
N SER A 92 -13.65 -4.24 6.64
CA SER A 92 -14.59 -5.05 7.41
C SER A 92 -15.46 -4.13 8.30
N ARG A 93 -16.76 -4.08 7.99
CA ARG A 93 -17.75 -3.24 8.69
C ARG A 93 -18.18 -3.87 10.01
#